data_AF-A0A6P5XAL6-F1
#
_entry.id   AF-A0A6P5XAL6-F1
#
_cell.length_a   1.000
_cell.length_b   1.000
_cell.length_c   1.000
_cell.angle_alpha   90.00
_cell.angle_beta   90.00
_cell.angle_gamma   90.00
#
_symmetry.space_group_name_H-M   'P 1'
#
loop_
_entity.id
_entity.type
_entity.pdbx_description
1 polymer ?
#
loop_
_entity_poly.entity_id
_entity_poly.type
_entity_poly.pdbx_seq_one_letter_code
_entity_poly.pdbx_strand_id
1 'polypeptide(L)'
;MQIIDELGSFDKYIWSFVNHKPITGQFRYPRQVPVKSPKSEVISKDLVRRGFRSVGPTVVYSFMQVAGLTNAHLISCFRFQECITGVESKGKDNDEEANDATRKLEETN
;
A
#
# COMPACT_ATOMS: atom_id res chain seq x y z
N MET A 1 3.47 3.03 -18.42
CA MET A 1 3.23 1.68 -17.88
C MET A 1 4.42 1.08 -17.13
N GLN A 2 5.60 1.74 -17.10
CA GLN A 2 6.84 1.20 -16.49
C GLN A 2 6.70 0.36 -15.20
N ILE A 3 5.93 0.81 -14.20
CA ILE A 3 5.73 0.04 -12.96
C ILE A 3 5.02 -1.30 -13.22
N ILE A 4 3.99 -1.31 -14.07
CA ILE A 4 3.27 -2.52 -14.44
C ILE A 4 4.17 -3.41 -15.29
N ASP A 5 4.97 -2.83 -16.18
CA ASP A 5 5.88 -3.59 -17.04
C ASP A 5 7.01 -4.27 -16.24
N GLU A 6 7.55 -3.59 -15.21
CA GLU A 6 8.64 -4.11 -14.36
C GLU A 6 8.16 -5.02 -13.22
N LEU A 7 7.01 -4.71 -12.61
CA LEU A 7 6.57 -5.29 -11.34
C LEU A 7 5.20 -5.98 -11.45
N GLY A 8 4.60 -6.00 -12.63
CA GLY A 8 3.31 -6.63 -12.94
C GLY A 8 2.09 -5.90 -12.40
N SER A 9 2.20 -5.17 -11.28
CA SER A 9 1.05 -4.52 -10.64
C SER A 9 1.45 -3.29 -9.83
N PHE A 10 0.69 -2.19 -10.01
CA PHE A 10 0.82 -1.00 -9.18
C PHE A 10 0.43 -1.27 -7.72
N ASP A 11 -0.55 -2.16 -7.48
CA ASP A 11 -0.97 -2.55 -6.12
C ASP A 11 0.19 -3.28 -5.41
N LYS A 12 0.78 -4.30 -6.05
CA LYS A 12 1.94 -5.02 -5.50
C LYS A 12 3.10 -4.06 -5.22
N TYR A 13 3.39 -3.15 -6.16
CA TYR A 13 4.41 -2.11 -6.00
C TYR A 13 4.14 -1.20 -4.80
N ILE A 14 2.95 -0.62 -4.68
CA ILE A 14 2.68 0.38 -3.66
C ILE A 14 2.62 -0.23 -2.25
N TRP A 15 2.06 -1.44 -2.13
CA TRP A 15 2.02 -2.18 -0.87
C TRP A 15 3.39 -2.70 -0.43
N SER A 16 4.33 -2.90 -1.34
CA SER A 16 5.70 -3.31 -1.01
C SER A 16 6.41 -2.30 -0.08
N PHE A 17 6.10 -1.00 -0.20
CA PHE A 17 6.70 0.04 0.66
C PHE A 17 6.32 -0.09 2.14
N VAL A 18 5.21 -0.78 2.44
CA VAL A 18 4.71 -1.03 3.78
C VAL A 18 4.75 -2.52 4.15
N ASN A 19 5.55 -3.32 3.44
CA ASN A 19 5.65 -4.77 3.66
C ASN A 19 4.29 -5.47 3.66
N HIS A 20 3.37 -5.00 2.80
CA HIS A 20 2.00 -5.52 2.67
C HIS A 20 1.19 -5.48 3.99
N LYS A 21 1.57 -4.61 4.93
CA LYS A 21 0.86 -4.39 6.20
C LYS A 21 0.66 -2.89 6.43
N PRO A 22 -0.57 -2.41 6.68
CA PRO A 22 -0.79 -1.01 6.97
C PRO A 22 0.03 -0.52 8.16
N ILE A 23 0.46 0.73 8.08
CA ILE A 23 1.05 1.44 9.20
C ILE A 23 -0.09 1.99 10.05
N THR A 24 -0.18 1.58 11.32
CA THR A 24 -1.23 2.07 12.23
C THR A 24 -0.71 3.24 13.06
N GLY A 25 -1.31 4.41 12.90
CA GLY A 25 -1.09 5.56 13.75
C GLY A 25 -2.02 5.53 14.97
N GLN A 26 -1.47 5.62 16.18
CA GLN A 26 -2.25 5.63 17.42
C GLN A 26 -2.49 7.07 17.92
N PHE A 27 -3.17 7.87 17.10
CA PHE A 27 -3.40 9.28 17.41
C PHE A 27 -4.60 9.46 18.33
N ARG A 28 -4.44 10.24 19.40
CA ARG A 28 -5.54 10.59 20.31
C ARG A 28 -6.28 11.83 19.84
N TYR A 29 -5.57 12.78 19.22
CA TYR A 29 -6.12 14.06 18.78
C TYR A 29 -5.79 14.35 17.30
N PRO A 30 -6.67 15.03 16.55
CA PRO A 30 -6.44 15.35 15.13
C PRO A 30 -5.12 16.07 14.85
N ARG A 31 -4.70 16.98 15.75
CA ARG A 31 -3.47 17.76 15.61
C ARG A 31 -2.20 16.91 15.65
N GLN A 32 -2.28 15.67 16.14
CA GLN A 32 -1.16 14.72 16.17
C GLN A 32 -0.99 14.00 14.84
N VAL A 33 -2.02 13.96 13.99
CA VAL A 33 -1.93 13.35 12.67
C VAL A 33 -1.01 14.22 11.82
N PRO A 34 0.13 13.70 11.36
CA PRO A 34 1.08 14.51 10.61
C PRO A 34 0.54 14.80 9.20
N VAL A 35 1.07 15.83 8.55
CA VAL A 35 0.70 16.17 7.16
C VAL A 35 1.47 15.31 6.14
N LYS A 36 2.60 14.74 6.56
CA LYS A 36 3.46 13.84 5.78
C LYS A 36 4.18 12.87 6.71
N SER A 37 4.77 11.80 6.18
CA SER A 37 5.57 10.85 6.96
C SER A 37 6.91 10.57 6.28
N PRO A 38 7.92 10.05 7.01
CA PRO A 38 9.16 9.59 6.39
C PRO A 38 8.91 8.59 5.24
N LYS A 39 7.88 7.75 5.39
CA LYS A 39 7.51 6.78 4.36
C LYS A 39 6.92 7.45 3.11
N SER A 40 6.09 8.48 3.28
CA SER A 40 5.54 9.21 2.14
C SER A 40 6.61 10.01 1.39
N GLU A 41 7.67 10.47 2.07
CA GLU A 41 8.83 11.09 1.42
C GLU A 41 9.61 10.10 0.55
N VAL A 42 9.80 8.86 1.03
CA VAL A 42 10.46 7.80 0.24
C VAL A 42 9.65 7.45 -1.00
N ILE A 43 8.35 7.20 -0.84
CA ILE A 43 7.46 6.85 -1.94
C ILE A 43 7.38 8.01 -2.95
N SER A 44 7.22 9.25 -2.47
CA SER A 44 7.20 10.46 -3.31
C SER A 44 8.44 10.55 -4.19
N LYS A 45 9.64 10.37 -3.62
CA LYS A 45 10.90 10.40 -4.39
C LYS A 45 10.95 9.31 -5.46
N ASP A 46 10.45 8.11 -5.15
CA ASP A 46 10.43 7.00 -6.12
C ASP A 46 9.45 7.25 -7.26
N LEU A 47 8.24 7.71 -6.95
CA LEU A 47 7.22 8.06 -7.94
C LEU A 47 7.71 9.19 -8.87
N VAL A 48 8.36 10.23 -8.32
CA VAL A 48 8.98 11.30 -9.13
C VAL A 48 10.04 10.72 -10.07
N ARG A 49 10.91 9.83 -9.59
CA ARG A 49 11.92 9.16 -10.43
C ARG A 49 11.31 8.34 -11.57
N ARG A 50 10.12 7.78 -11.34
CA ARG A 50 9.33 7.00 -12.31
C ARG A 50 8.43 7.87 -13.20
N GLY A 51 8.60 9.20 -13.17
CA GLY A 51 7.93 10.13 -14.07
C GLY A 51 6.54 10.59 -13.63
N PHE A 52 6.08 10.21 -12.43
CA PHE A 52 4.81 10.74 -11.90
C PHE A 52 4.96 12.23 -11.57
N ARG A 53 3.88 12.99 -11.79
CA ARG A 53 3.80 14.43 -11.49
C ARG A 53 2.82 14.68 -10.36
N SER A 54 3.01 15.78 -9.63
CA SER A 54 2.16 16.19 -8.50
C SER A 54 2.11 15.20 -7.33
N VAL A 55 3.15 14.37 -7.19
CA VAL A 55 3.27 13.33 -6.14
C VAL A 55 4.17 13.80 -4.99
N GLY A 56 3.96 15.02 -4.50
CA GLY A 56 4.70 15.53 -3.33
C GLY A 56 4.42 14.73 -2.05
N PRO A 57 5.29 14.77 -1.02
CA PRO A 57 5.15 13.91 0.17
C PRO A 57 3.83 14.04 0.92
N THR A 58 3.21 15.22 0.93
CA THR A 58 1.88 15.45 1.52
C THR A 58 0.79 14.74 0.71
N VAL A 59 0.80 14.89 -0.62
CA VAL A 59 -0.17 14.22 -1.52
C VAL A 59 -0.05 12.71 -1.39
N VAL A 60 1.19 12.20 -1.38
CA VAL A 60 1.47 10.77 -1.19
C VAL A 60 1.00 10.29 0.18
N TYR A 61 1.18 11.09 1.25
CA TYR A 61 0.68 10.70 2.56
C TYR A 61 -0.85 10.65 2.61
N SER A 62 -1.53 11.63 2.03
CA SER A 62 -2.98 11.60 1.89
C SER A 62 -3.45 10.38 1.10
N PHE A 63 -2.77 10.06 -0.01
CA PHE A 63 -3.03 8.84 -0.77
C PHE A 63 -2.84 7.58 0.09
N MET A 64 -1.75 7.48 0.87
CA MET A 64 -1.51 6.35 1.76
C MET A 64 -2.66 6.17 2.78
N GLN A 65 -3.22 7.27 3.27
CA GLN A 65 -4.35 7.22 4.21
C GLN A 65 -5.62 6.69 3.54
N VAL A 66 -6.00 7.21 2.38
CA VAL A 66 -7.25 6.80 1.71
C VAL A 66 -7.16 5.39 1.09
N ALA A 67 -5.99 4.99 0.60
CA ALA A 67 -5.77 3.66 0.04
C ALA A 67 -5.54 2.59 1.12
N GLY A 68 -5.49 2.97 2.40
CA GLY A 68 -5.35 2.02 3.51
C GLY A 68 -3.92 1.54 3.78
N LEU A 69 -2.90 2.10 3.11
CA LEU A 69 -1.49 1.86 3.44
C LEU A 69 -1.12 2.41 4.82
N THR A 70 -1.88 3.38 5.31
CA THR A 70 -1.75 3.94 6.67
C THR A 70 -3.12 4.12 7.29
N ASN A 71 -3.37 3.47 8.42
CA ASN A 71 -4.52 3.76 9.25
C ASN A 71 -4.19 4.98 10.13
N ALA A 72 -4.68 6.16 9.72
CA ALA A 72 -4.51 7.41 10.46
C ALA A 72 -5.79 7.84 11.21
N HIS A 73 -6.74 6.91 11.40
CA HIS A 73 -7.90 7.19 12.24
C HIS A 73 -7.45 7.45 13.69
N LEU A 74 -8.19 8.30 14.40
CA LEU A 74 -7.98 8.45 15.83
C LEU A 74 -8.32 7.14 16.55
N ILE A 75 -7.64 6.86 17.66
CA ILE A 75 -7.93 5.68 18.49
C ILE A 75 -9.38 5.64 19.00
N SER A 76 -10.06 6.79 19.06
CA SER A 76 -11.46 6.91 19.45
C SER A 76 -12.44 6.76 18.28
N CYS A 77 -11.97 6.62 17.04
CA CYS A 77 -12.83 6.43 15.88
C CYS A 77 -13.45 5.02 15.92
N PHE A 78 -14.76 4.92 15.68
CA PHE A 78 -15.48 3.64 15.68
C PHE A 78 -14.94 2.63 14.66
N ARG A 79 -14.23 3.08 13.62
CA ARG A 79 -13.61 2.23 12.58
C ARG A 79 -12.14 1.92 12.82
N PHE A 80 -11.53 2.48 13.87
CA PHE A 80 -10.10 2.31 14.11
C PHE A 80 -9.69 0.84 14.10
N GLN A 81 -10.45 -0.01 14.79
CA GLN A 81 -10.20 -1.45 14.88
C GLN A 81 -10.51 -2.20 13.57
N GLU A 82 -11.60 -1.85 12.91
CA GLU A 82 -11.99 -2.43 11.61
C GLU A 82 -10.89 -2.26 10.55
N CYS A 83 -10.27 -1.07 10.52
CA CYS A 83 -9.17 -0.74 9.61
C CYS A 83 -7.83 -1.40 9.96
N ILE A 84 -7.69 -2.03 11.14
CA ILE A 84 -6.52 -2.84 11.52
C ILE A 84 -6.70 -4.29 11.04
N THR A 85 -7.91 -4.82 11.19
CA THR A 85 -8.20 -6.25 10.95
C THR A 85 -8.50 -6.58 9.48
N GLY A 86 -8.92 -5.60 8.66
CA GLY A 86 -9.35 -5.82 7.27
C GLY A 86 -8.27 -6.28 6.27
N VAL A 87 -7.02 -6.45 6.70
CA VAL A 87 -5.85 -6.74 5.85
C VAL A 87 -5.56 -8.24 5.79
N GLU A 88 -5.95 -9.00 6.82
CA GLU A 88 -5.68 -10.44 6.90
C GLU A 88 -6.44 -11.24 5.82
N SER A 89 -7.47 -10.67 5.22
CA SER A 89 -8.33 -11.30 4.22
C SER A 89 -7.73 -11.38 2.80
N LYS A 90 -6.75 -10.52 2.47
CA LYS A 90 -6.24 -10.38 1.08
C LYS A 90 -5.03 -11.26 0.75
N GLY A 91 -4.56 -12.05 1.71
CA GLY A 91 -3.40 -12.92 1.54
C GLY A 91 -3.67 -14.22 0.77
N LYS A 92 -4.93 -14.55 0.46
CA LYS A 92 -5.29 -15.85 -0.17
C LYS A 92 -5.32 -15.83 -1.71
N ASP A 93 -5.34 -14.66 -2.34
CA ASP A 93 -5.52 -14.58 -3.80
C ASP A 93 -4.18 -14.67 -4.57
N ASN A 94 -3.03 -14.52 -3.90
CA ASN A 94 -1.71 -14.52 -4.57
C ASN A 94 -1.10 -15.92 -4.73
N ASP A 95 -1.62 -16.93 -4.05
CA ASP A 95 -1.10 -18.31 -4.14
C ASP A 95 -1.74 -19.11 -5.30
N GLU A 96 -2.87 -18.66 -5.84
CA GLU A 96 -3.52 -19.31 -6.99
C GLU A 96 -2.90 -18.87 -8.33
N GLU A 97 -2.50 -17.61 -8.46
CA GLU A 97 -1.91 -17.07 -9.70
C GLU A 97 -0.50 -17.62 -9.98
N ALA A 98 0.25 -17.95 -8.92
CA ALA A 98 1.54 -18.62 -9.03
C ALA A 98 1.40 -20.11 -9.41
N ASN A 99 0.31 -20.77 -9.01
CA ASN A 99 0.06 -22.19 -9.28
C ASN A 99 -0.54 -22.47 -10.68
N ASP A 100 -1.25 -21.52 -11.30
CA ASP A 100 -1.73 -21.65 -12.70
C ASP A 100 -0.57 -21.58 -13.72
N ALA A 101 0.45 -20.76 -13.43
CA ALA A 101 1.65 -20.64 -14.27
C ALA A 101 2.51 -21.91 -14.23
N THR A 102 2.63 -22.58 -13.09
CA THR A 102 3.35 -23.85 -12.95
C THR A 102 2.60 -25.00 -13.63
N ARG A 103 1.27 -25.02 -13.58
CA ARG A 103 0.47 -26.08 -14.19
C ARG A 103 0.47 -26.06 -15.72
N LYS A 104 0.52 -24.88 -16.35
CA LYS A 104 0.60 -24.76 -17.83
C LYS A 104 1.93 -25.18 -18.44
N LEU A 105 3.01 -25.23 -17.64
CA LEU A 105 4.32 -25.71 -18.10
C LEU A 105 4.44 -27.24 -18.05
N GLU A 106 3.63 -27.93 -17.25
CA GLU A 106 3.64 -29.39 -17.12
C GLU A 106 2.72 -30.09 -18.13
N GLU A 107 1.77 -29.39 -18.75
CA GLU A 107 0.82 -29.94 -19.74
C GLU A 107 1.34 -29.87 -21.21
N THR A 108 2.60 -29.47 -21.43
CA THR A 108 3.22 -29.38 -22.78
C THR A 108 4.47 -30.24 -22.99
N ASN A 109 4.76 -31.19 -22.09
CA ASN A 109 5.77 -32.23 -22.28
C ASN A 109 5.16 -33.63 -22.33
#